data_AF-A0A8J2HGW6-F1
#
_entry.id   AF-A0A8J2HGW6-F1
#
_cell.length_a   1.000
_cell.length_b   1.000
_cell.length_c   1.000
_cell.angle_alpha   90.00
_cell.angle_beta   90.00
_cell.angle_gamma   90.00
#
_symmetry.space_group_name_H-M   'P 1'
#
loop_
_entity.id
_entity.type
_entity.pdbx_description
1 polymer ?
#
loop_
_entity_poly.entity_id
_entity_poly.type
_entity_poly.pdbx_seq_one_letter_code
_entity_poly.pdbx_strand_id
1 'polypeptide(L)'
;MGVKYEDYTHVYSRHVWYFAKVTIMCTCKVCLGVRRVVDNIFEIFKIHGWILDAYIIDFYQDDLWSKLPSSWRNFFKTISIQELGSWMLDELQSKKVWPLSLIALKQSIKLLTIDRNPISDAETKFVCSGAQWNYRKLENSDFKIPKNDLACRHKNLFTKHIKIKKRYEIDKFSEICAKCCYLANCKCIVDTGAGMGHLARQLSYKYNLSVICVEQTKELSDLAKKYDAEYLVTIKKHLPDFDSRSSYHLCAKLCQEDSSNESLIGNINEIFESTFGRKSIEEGFGFIGLHPCGDLAVTLLKLYVKQPNVKFITIVGCCYMKLTTSGERNSLGYPLSNYLRSKSNNYLSYAALEVACHAVENYCDKMKTGDYNNLKVHAYRGMLEMLLIKKAGLIMRHGRVNSVKVNEHMTFQRYCELATAKFDDDKKILESDYNWEEVRKHLDRWQEVVAFEALRMMLAPLVETAVLLDRFLFLSEHHLKPLLKAEFDPRRSPRNFVLVSIK
;
A
#
# COMPACT_ATOMS: atom_id res chain seq x y z
N MET A 1 35.09 72.28 30.68
CA MET A 1 35.36 71.14 31.59
C MET A 1 34.02 70.49 31.92
N GLY A 2 33.89 69.17 31.71
CA GLY A 2 32.76 68.40 32.25
C GLY A 2 31.95 67.63 31.21
N VAL A 3 32.42 66.43 30.87
CA VAL A 3 31.86 65.40 29.97
C VAL A 3 30.83 64.55 30.73
N LYS A 4 29.76 64.04 30.09
CA LYS A 4 29.52 62.59 29.88
C LYS A 4 28.26 62.24 29.06
N TYR A 5 28.55 61.45 28.02
CA TYR A 5 27.70 60.57 27.21
C TYR A 5 27.14 59.40 28.02
N GLU A 6 25.99 58.83 27.61
CA GLU A 6 25.91 57.44 27.13
C GLU A 6 24.55 57.10 26.47
N ASP A 7 24.65 56.35 25.37
CA ASP A 7 23.66 55.84 24.42
C ASP A 7 22.68 54.80 24.99
N TYR A 8 21.55 54.54 24.28
CA TYR A 8 21.16 53.19 23.80
C TYR A 8 19.97 53.25 22.81
N THR A 9 20.34 53.36 21.53
CA THR A 9 19.83 52.67 20.32
C THR A 9 18.39 52.09 20.23
N HIS A 10 17.65 52.66 19.26
CA HIS A 10 16.68 52.08 18.32
C HIS A 10 16.17 50.64 18.48
N VAL A 11 14.84 50.51 18.66
CA VAL A 11 14.06 49.31 18.31
C VAL A 11 13.15 49.67 17.12
N TYR A 12 13.56 49.27 15.91
CA TYR A 12 12.67 49.28 14.73
C TYR A 12 11.89 47.97 14.67
N SER A 13 10.56 48.07 14.77
CA SER A 13 9.62 46.97 14.60
C SER A 13 9.66 46.43 13.17
N ARG A 14 10.21 45.23 12.96
CA ARG A 14 10.06 44.48 11.70
C ARG A 14 8.64 43.91 11.63
N HIS A 15 7.81 44.52 10.79
CA HIS A 15 6.56 43.92 10.33
C HIS A 15 6.91 42.72 9.45
N VAL A 16 6.68 41.51 9.97
CA VAL A 16 6.79 40.25 9.22
C VAL A 16 5.51 40.10 8.40
N TRP A 17 5.62 40.35 7.10
CA TRP A 17 4.57 40.01 6.14
C TRP A 17 4.46 38.49 6.05
N TYR A 18 3.43 37.93 6.68
CA TYR A 18 2.98 36.56 6.41
C TYR A 18 2.40 36.52 5.00
N PHE A 19 3.24 36.26 3.99
CA PHE A 19 2.75 35.79 2.70
C PHE A 19 2.11 34.42 2.93
N ALA A 20 0.79 34.33 2.81
CA ALA A 20 0.12 33.07 2.58
C ALA A 20 0.81 32.40 1.38
N LYS A 21 1.52 31.28 1.60
CA LYS A 21 2.11 30.49 0.51
C LYS A 21 0.99 30.17 -0.46
N VAL A 22 1.00 30.82 -1.63
CA VAL A 22 0.10 30.47 -2.73
C VAL A 22 0.26 28.97 -2.95
N THR A 23 -0.82 28.22 -2.78
CA THR A 23 -0.79 26.78 -2.99
C THR A 23 -0.65 26.56 -4.49
N ILE A 24 0.57 26.33 -4.95
CA ILE A 24 0.85 26.11 -6.36
C ILE A 24 0.29 24.74 -6.74
N MET A 25 -0.81 24.73 -7.48
CA MET A 25 -1.41 23.51 -8.03
C MET A 25 -0.93 23.29 -9.46
N CYS A 26 -0.50 22.08 -9.80
CA CYS A 26 -0.18 21.73 -11.18
C CYS A 26 -1.43 21.84 -12.09
N THR A 27 -1.38 22.62 -13.15
CA THR A 27 -2.52 22.89 -14.04
C THR A 27 -2.57 21.98 -15.27
N CYS A 28 -1.71 20.97 -15.35
CA CYS A 28 -1.67 20.09 -16.52
C CYS A 28 -2.97 19.28 -16.68
N LYS A 29 -3.32 18.93 -17.92
CA LYS A 29 -4.57 18.21 -18.26
C LYS A 29 -4.75 16.94 -17.43
N VAL A 30 -3.65 16.21 -17.18
CA VAL A 30 -3.67 14.98 -16.37
C VAL A 30 -3.98 15.28 -14.91
N CYS A 31 -3.31 16.26 -14.29
CA CYS A 31 -3.60 16.65 -12.90
C CYS A 31 -5.03 17.19 -12.73
N LEU A 32 -5.56 17.93 -13.71
CA LEU A 32 -6.95 18.35 -13.72
C LEU A 32 -7.91 17.15 -13.78
N GLY A 33 -7.61 16.16 -14.62
CA GLY A 33 -8.36 14.90 -14.69
C GLY A 33 -8.31 14.11 -13.38
N VAL A 34 -7.11 13.98 -12.78
CA VAL A 34 -6.91 13.34 -11.47
C VAL A 34 -7.76 13.97 -10.38
N ARG A 35 -7.81 15.30 -10.29
CA ARG A 35 -8.66 16.01 -9.33
C ARG A 35 -10.14 15.69 -9.51
N ARG A 36 -10.63 15.66 -10.76
CA ARG A 36 -12.02 15.28 -11.06
C ARG A 36 -12.31 13.83 -10.68
N VAL A 37 -11.37 12.91 -10.93
CA VAL A 37 -11.51 11.51 -10.52
C VAL A 37 -11.61 11.41 -8.99
N VAL A 38 -10.71 12.07 -8.25
CA VAL A 38 -10.76 12.10 -6.78
C VAL A 38 -12.09 12.66 -6.28
N ASP A 39 -12.54 13.79 -6.84
CA ASP A 39 -13.80 14.40 -6.43
C ASP A 39 -14.99 13.44 -6.62
N ASN A 40 -15.08 12.81 -7.79
CA ASN A 40 -16.14 11.84 -8.08
C ASN A 40 -16.06 10.59 -7.19
N ILE A 41 -14.86 10.15 -6.81
CA ILE A 41 -14.69 9.06 -5.83
C ILE A 41 -15.34 9.44 -4.50
N PHE A 42 -15.09 10.66 -4.01
CA PHE A 42 -15.68 11.12 -2.75
C PHE A 42 -17.20 11.36 -2.85
N GLU A 43 -17.74 11.72 -4.02
CA GLU A 43 -19.20 11.72 -4.23
C GLU A 43 -19.80 10.31 -4.11
N ILE A 44 -19.13 9.27 -4.63
CA ILE A 44 -19.55 7.87 -4.42
C ILE A 44 -19.50 7.52 -2.92
N PHE A 45 -18.44 7.92 -2.21
CA PHE A 45 -18.31 7.64 -0.79
C PHE A 45 -19.39 8.32 0.07
N LYS A 46 -19.93 9.48 -0.33
CA LYS A 46 -21.08 10.07 0.37
C LYS A 46 -22.32 9.16 0.37
N ILE A 47 -22.51 8.37 -0.68
CA ILE A 47 -23.69 7.51 -0.84
C ILE A 47 -23.41 6.09 -0.32
N HIS A 48 -22.23 5.54 -0.66
CA HIS A 48 -21.89 4.13 -0.46
C HIS A 48 -20.73 3.89 0.53
N GLY A 49 -20.11 4.96 1.05
CA GLY A 49 -18.93 4.87 1.93
C GLY A 49 -19.19 4.13 3.23
N TRP A 50 -20.42 4.17 3.74
CA TRP A 50 -20.82 3.40 4.93
C TRP A 50 -20.60 1.88 4.76
N ILE A 51 -20.64 1.35 3.54
CA ILE A 51 -20.36 -0.07 3.25
C ILE A 51 -18.87 -0.37 3.51
N LEU A 52 -17.97 0.53 3.11
CA LEU A 52 -16.54 0.42 3.38
C LEU A 52 -16.24 0.51 4.89
N ASP A 53 -16.93 1.41 5.58
CA ASP A 53 -16.76 1.66 7.02
C ASP A 53 -17.34 0.57 7.91
N ALA A 54 -18.25 -0.25 7.39
CA ALA A 54 -18.85 -1.33 8.14
C ALA A 54 -17.85 -2.48 8.36
N TYR A 55 -17.72 -2.98 9.59
CA TYR A 55 -16.92 -4.18 9.87
C TYR A 55 -17.73 -5.43 9.54
N ILE A 56 -17.21 -6.33 8.71
CA ILE A 56 -17.94 -7.56 8.33
C ILE A 56 -18.27 -8.45 9.54
N ILE A 57 -17.47 -8.37 10.60
CA ILE A 57 -17.72 -9.11 11.85
C ILE A 57 -18.92 -8.54 12.63
N ASP A 58 -19.36 -7.32 12.33
CA ASP A 58 -20.57 -6.73 12.89
C ASP A 58 -21.82 -7.01 12.03
N PHE A 59 -21.71 -7.86 11.00
CA PHE A 59 -22.79 -8.09 10.03
C PHE A 59 -24.14 -8.40 10.68
N TYR A 60 -24.15 -9.28 11.68
CA TYR A 60 -25.36 -9.63 12.42
C TYR A 60 -25.68 -8.62 13.53
N GLN A 61 -24.65 -8.18 14.28
CA GLN A 61 -24.80 -7.27 15.42
C GLN A 61 -25.43 -5.92 15.03
N ASP A 62 -25.02 -5.37 13.88
CA ASP A 62 -25.47 -4.07 13.37
C ASP A 62 -26.50 -4.20 12.24
N ASP A 63 -26.99 -5.42 11.99
CA ASP A 63 -27.92 -5.79 10.92
C ASP A 63 -27.55 -5.14 9.57
N LEU A 64 -26.30 -5.33 9.14
CA LEU A 64 -25.75 -4.64 7.98
C LEU A 64 -26.52 -4.93 6.68
N TRP A 65 -27.14 -6.10 6.57
CA TRP A 65 -27.91 -6.50 5.40
C TRP A 65 -29.14 -5.62 5.17
N SER A 66 -29.88 -5.27 6.24
CA SER A 66 -31.11 -4.48 6.12
C SER A 66 -30.86 -3.03 5.68
N LYS A 67 -29.64 -2.53 5.88
CA LYS A 67 -29.20 -1.20 5.43
C LYS A 67 -28.99 -1.09 3.92
N LEU A 68 -28.86 -2.20 3.20
CA LEU A 68 -28.77 -2.19 1.74
C LEU A 68 -30.10 -1.72 1.10
N PRO A 69 -30.11 -1.32 -0.19
CA PRO A 69 -31.36 -1.14 -0.92
C PRO A 69 -32.15 -2.46 -1.00
N SER A 70 -33.48 -2.39 -0.84
CA SER A 70 -34.35 -3.57 -0.90
C SER A 70 -34.26 -4.29 -2.26
N SER A 71 -34.11 -3.54 -3.35
CA SER A 71 -33.90 -4.08 -4.70
C SER A 71 -32.63 -4.92 -4.80
N TRP A 72 -31.56 -4.55 -4.11
CA TRP A 72 -30.30 -5.30 -4.10
C TRP A 72 -30.46 -6.58 -3.31
N ARG A 73 -31.00 -6.51 -2.08
CA ARG A 73 -31.26 -7.70 -1.25
C ARG A 73 -32.12 -8.73 -1.98
N ASN A 74 -33.22 -8.28 -2.57
CA ASN A 74 -34.14 -9.16 -3.29
C ASN A 74 -33.45 -9.80 -4.50
N PHE A 75 -32.63 -9.05 -5.23
CA PHE A 75 -31.88 -9.59 -6.35
C PHE A 75 -30.83 -10.63 -5.92
N PHE A 76 -30.08 -10.37 -4.84
CA PHE A 76 -29.07 -11.31 -4.33
C PHE A 76 -29.65 -12.66 -3.93
N LYS A 77 -30.90 -12.72 -3.47
CA LYS A 77 -31.61 -13.99 -3.20
C LYS A 77 -31.86 -14.82 -4.46
N THR A 78 -31.79 -14.21 -5.65
CA THR A 78 -32.09 -14.87 -6.92
C THR A 78 -30.85 -15.37 -7.65
N ILE A 79 -29.64 -15.04 -7.18
CA ILE A 79 -28.39 -15.41 -7.83
C ILE A 79 -27.53 -16.26 -6.92
N SER A 80 -26.60 -17.02 -7.50
CA SER A 80 -25.61 -17.76 -6.73
C SER A 80 -24.38 -16.90 -6.40
N ILE A 81 -23.58 -17.34 -5.43
CA ILE A 81 -22.29 -16.69 -5.11
C ILE A 81 -21.30 -16.86 -6.28
N GLN A 82 -21.36 -17.97 -7.02
CA GLN A 82 -20.58 -18.16 -8.25
C GLN A 82 -20.92 -17.06 -9.28
N GLU A 83 -22.21 -16.81 -9.51
CA GLU A 83 -22.68 -15.79 -10.44
C GLU A 83 -22.24 -14.39 -10.01
N LEU A 84 -22.28 -14.09 -8.71
CA LEU A 84 -21.75 -12.84 -8.15
C LEU A 84 -20.24 -12.70 -8.38
N GLY A 85 -19.46 -13.76 -8.11
CA GLY A 85 -18.02 -13.77 -8.33
C GLY A 85 -17.62 -13.55 -9.78
N SER A 86 -18.27 -14.24 -10.72
CA SER A 86 -18.07 -14.02 -12.15
C SER A 86 -18.46 -12.59 -12.56
N TRP A 87 -19.61 -12.09 -12.10
CA TRP A 87 -20.03 -10.73 -12.40
C TRP A 87 -19.02 -9.69 -11.89
N MET A 88 -18.46 -9.84 -10.69
CA MET A 88 -17.42 -8.93 -10.18
C MET A 88 -16.14 -8.94 -11.01
N LEU A 89 -15.77 -10.07 -11.61
CA LEU A 89 -14.61 -10.21 -12.49
C LEU A 89 -14.86 -9.73 -13.93
N ASP A 90 -16.02 -9.13 -14.20
CA ASP A 90 -16.48 -8.81 -15.57
C ASP A 90 -16.58 -10.05 -16.49
N GLU A 91 -16.75 -11.23 -15.90
CA GLU A 91 -16.93 -12.48 -16.62
C GLU A 91 -18.42 -12.84 -16.70
N LEU A 92 -18.87 -13.27 -17.89
CA LEU A 92 -20.25 -13.72 -18.19
C LEU A 92 -21.34 -12.64 -18.00
N GLN A 93 -22.12 -12.39 -19.06
CA GLN A 93 -23.37 -11.64 -18.91
C GLN A 93 -24.42 -12.57 -18.28
N SER A 94 -24.91 -12.19 -17.09
CA SER A 94 -26.02 -12.89 -16.44
C SER A 94 -27.24 -12.96 -17.36
N LYS A 95 -28.01 -14.05 -17.29
CA LYS A 95 -29.32 -14.14 -17.93
C LYS A 95 -30.35 -13.17 -17.31
N LYS A 96 -30.03 -12.59 -16.15
CA LYS A 96 -30.90 -11.68 -15.39
C LYS A 96 -30.38 -10.24 -15.45
N VAL A 97 -31.32 -9.30 -15.42
CA VAL A 97 -31.02 -7.87 -15.37
C VAL A 97 -30.70 -7.48 -13.92
N TRP A 98 -29.47 -7.03 -13.68
CA TRP A 98 -29.04 -6.53 -12.37
C TRP A 98 -29.74 -5.21 -12.02
N PRO A 99 -29.95 -4.88 -10.74
CA PRO A 99 -30.50 -3.59 -10.34
C PRO A 99 -29.71 -2.43 -10.95
N LEU A 100 -30.40 -1.45 -11.57
CA LEU A 100 -29.76 -0.35 -12.30
C LEU A 100 -28.74 0.41 -11.44
N SER A 101 -29.07 0.68 -10.17
CA SER A 101 -28.16 1.37 -9.25
C SER A 101 -26.89 0.57 -8.94
N LEU A 102 -26.96 -0.77 -8.94
CA LEU A 102 -25.81 -1.63 -8.72
C LEU A 102 -24.91 -1.70 -9.97
N ILE A 103 -25.51 -1.74 -11.17
CA ILE A 103 -24.79 -1.62 -12.45
C ILE A 103 -24.10 -0.26 -12.54
N ALA A 104 -24.83 0.82 -12.26
CA ALA A 104 -24.32 2.18 -12.32
C ALA A 104 -23.16 2.38 -11.34
N LEU A 105 -23.27 1.84 -10.12
CA LEU A 105 -22.18 1.86 -9.14
C LEU A 105 -20.95 1.11 -9.66
N LYS A 106 -21.11 -0.13 -10.13
CA LYS A 106 -20.00 -0.93 -10.67
C LYS A 106 -19.31 -0.23 -11.85
N GLN A 107 -20.08 0.34 -12.77
CA GLN A 107 -19.52 1.06 -13.92
C GLN A 107 -18.78 2.33 -13.47
N SER A 108 -19.31 3.05 -12.49
CA SER A 108 -18.66 4.23 -11.93
C SER A 108 -17.35 3.86 -11.24
N ILE A 109 -17.33 2.76 -10.50
CA ILE A 109 -16.10 2.20 -9.89
C ILE A 109 -15.06 1.96 -10.98
N LYS A 110 -15.42 1.21 -12.03
CA LYS A 110 -14.50 0.88 -13.13
C LYS A 110 -13.91 2.11 -13.84
N LEU A 111 -14.69 3.18 -13.99
CA LEU A 111 -14.25 4.42 -14.62
C LEU A 111 -13.32 5.26 -13.74
N LEU A 112 -13.50 5.19 -12.42
CA LEU A 112 -12.79 6.03 -11.45
C LEU A 112 -11.57 5.35 -10.85
N THR A 113 -11.47 4.02 -10.93
CA THR A 113 -10.31 3.28 -10.43
C THR A 113 -9.17 3.25 -11.44
N ILE A 114 -7.93 3.20 -10.94
CA ILE A 114 -6.76 2.93 -11.77
C ILE A 114 -6.84 1.47 -12.27
N ASP A 115 -6.60 1.25 -13.57
CA ASP A 115 -6.58 -0.09 -14.15
C ASP A 115 -5.46 -0.93 -13.51
N ARG A 116 -5.82 -2.10 -13.01
CA ARG A 116 -4.95 -3.03 -12.30
C ARG A 116 -4.23 -3.99 -13.25
N ASN A 117 -4.61 -4.04 -14.53
CA ASN A 117 -3.98 -4.94 -15.49
C ASN A 117 -2.63 -4.36 -15.97
N PRO A 118 -1.48 -5.03 -15.71
CA PRO A 118 -0.17 -4.54 -16.12
C PRO A 118 0.09 -4.62 -17.64
N ILE A 119 -0.73 -5.36 -18.40
CA ILE A 119 -0.59 -5.57 -19.86
C ILE A 119 -1.49 -4.60 -20.65
N SER A 120 -2.38 -3.86 -19.97
CA SER A 120 -3.29 -2.95 -20.64
C SER A 120 -2.51 -1.83 -21.35
N ASP A 121 -2.45 -1.89 -22.68
CA ASP A 121 -1.91 -0.84 -23.56
C ASP A 121 -2.81 0.41 -23.60
N ALA A 122 -3.92 0.40 -22.86
CA ALA A 122 -4.79 1.55 -22.68
C ALA A 122 -4.01 2.65 -21.95
N GLU A 123 -3.28 3.44 -22.72
CA GLU A 123 -2.57 4.69 -22.42
C GLU A 123 -2.41 4.92 -20.91
N THR A 124 -1.22 4.68 -20.37
CA THR A 124 -0.85 5.00 -18.99
C THR A 124 -1.44 6.35 -18.53
N LYS A 125 -2.61 6.30 -17.88
CA LYS A 125 -3.51 7.46 -17.71
C LYS A 125 -2.95 8.54 -16.79
N PHE A 126 -1.93 8.19 -16.00
CA PHE A 126 -1.43 9.02 -14.92
C PHE A 126 0.07 9.28 -15.09
N VAL A 127 0.39 10.14 -16.05
CA VAL A 127 1.71 10.77 -16.19
C VAL A 127 1.54 12.28 -16.15
N CYS A 128 2.17 12.95 -15.19
CA CYS A 128 2.13 14.40 -15.14
C CYS A 128 2.93 14.99 -16.33
N SER A 129 2.31 15.83 -17.15
CA SER A 129 2.91 16.37 -18.38
C SER A 129 3.81 17.60 -18.15
N GLY A 130 4.54 17.69 -17.03
CA GLY A 130 5.52 18.76 -16.80
C GLY A 130 6.68 18.74 -17.81
N ALA A 131 7.78 19.47 -17.59
CA ALA A 131 8.94 19.48 -18.51
C ALA A 131 10.12 18.53 -18.14
N GLN A 132 10.20 17.97 -16.92
CA GLN A 132 11.41 17.31 -16.35
C GLN A 132 11.94 15.99 -16.99
N TRP A 133 11.12 14.95 -17.24
CA TRP A 133 11.61 13.67 -17.82
C TRP A 133 10.58 13.00 -18.74
N ASN A 134 11.02 12.07 -19.60
CA ASN A 134 10.19 11.33 -20.55
C ASN A 134 9.97 9.88 -20.09
N TYR A 135 8.76 9.58 -19.60
CA TYR A 135 8.36 8.26 -19.11
C TYR A 135 8.49 7.14 -20.14
N ARG A 136 8.37 7.45 -21.43
CA ARG A 136 8.53 6.46 -22.50
C ARG A 136 9.92 5.84 -22.51
N LYS A 137 10.94 6.50 -21.95
CA LYS A 137 12.28 5.92 -21.79
C LYS A 137 12.28 4.75 -20.79
N LEU A 138 11.44 4.79 -19.76
CA LEU A 138 11.31 3.70 -18.78
C LEU A 138 10.61 2.49 -19.41
N GLU A 139 9.59 2.76 -20.22
CA GLU A 139 8.80 1.74 -20.94
C GLU A 139 9.53 1.17 -22.17
N ASN A 140 10.52 1.88 -22.70
CA ASN A 140 11.30 1.42 -23.84
C ASN A 140 12.03 0.11 -23.51
N SER A 141 11.67 -0.96 -24.20
CA SER A 141 12.33 -2.27 -24.13
C SER A 141 13.77 -2.25 -24.62
N ASP A 142 14.11 -1.31 -25.50
CA ASP A 142 15.43 -1.18 -26.11
C ASP A 142 16.42 -0.43 -25.22
N PHE A 143 15.95 0.17 -24.11
CA PHE A 143 16.83 0.77 -23.12
C PHE A 143 17.61 -0.31 -22.36
N LYS A 144 18.79 -0.66 -22.89
CA LYS A 144 19.70 -1.63 -22.30
C LYS A 144 20.38 -1.02 -21.07
N ILE A 145 19.95 -1.45 -19.89
CA ILE A 145 20.69 -1.21 -18.66
C ILE A 145 21.86 -2.18 -18.54
N PRO A 146 23.02 -1.78 -18.00
CA PRO A 146 24.09 -2.69 -17.65
C PRO A 146 23.56 -3.80 -16.73
N LYS A 147 23.68 -5.06 -17.17
CA LYS A 147 23.34 -6.25 -16.38
C LYS A 147 24.56 -7.14 -16.31
N ASN A 148 24.75 -7.82 -15.18
CA ASN A 148 25.73 -8.89 -15.09
C ASN A 148 25.12 -10.18 -15.66
N ASP A 149 25.51 -10.54 -16.89
CA ASP A 149 24.97 -11.69 -17.60
C ASP A 149 25.17 -13.01 -16.84
N LEU A 150 26.28 -13.14 -16.11
CA LEU A 150 26.60 -14.34 -15.33
C LEU A 150 25.65 -14.47 -14.15
N ALA A 151 25.40 -13.39 -13.40
CA ALA A 151 24.37 -13.37 -12.36
C ALA A 151 22.97 -13.70 -12.93
N CYS A 152 22.66 -13.24 -14.14
CA CYS A 152 21.40 -13.54 -14.82
C CYS A 152 21.24 -15.03 -15.21
N ARG A 153 22.34 -15.72 -15.53
CA ARG A 153 22.34 -17.17 -15.85
C ARG A 153 22.08 -18.04 -14.64
N HIS A 154 22.43 -17.58 -13.44
CA HIS A 154 22.26 -18.31 -12.19
C HIS A 154 21.07 -17.80 -11.35
N LYS A 155 19.88 -17.75 -11.95
CA LYS A 155 18.65 -17.23 -11.30
C LYS A 155 18.36 -17.87 -9.94
N ASN A 156 18.67 -19.15 -9.76
CA ASN A 156 18.45 -19.89 -8.52
C ASN A 156 19.17 -19.25 -7.32
N LEU A 157 20.31 -18.57 -7.54
CA LEU A 157 21.06 -17.88 -6.49
C LEU A 157 20.22 -16.82 -5.78
N PHE A 158 19.35 -16.12 -6.51
CA PHE A 158 18.50 -15.05 -5.97
C PHE A 158 17.21 -15.56 -5.33
N THR A 159 16.94 -16.87 -5.35
CA THR A 159 15.63 -17.42 -4.94
C THR A 159 15.60 -17.99 -3.52
N LYS A 160 16.78 -18.23 -2.92
CA LYS A 160 16.94 -18.84 -1.60
C LYS A 160 16.27 -17.98 -0.51
N HIS A 161 15.50 -18.62 0.37
CA HIS A 161 14.74 -17.99 1.45
C HIS A 161 13.65 -16.99 1.01
N ILE A 162 13.24 -17.00 -0.27
CA ILE A 162 12.18 -16.11 -0.77
C ILE A 162 10.95 -16.92 -1.18
N LYS A 163 9.75 -16.49 -0.76
CA LYS A 163 8.47 -17.05 -1.23
C LYS A 163 8.20 -16.67 -2.70
N ILE A 164 7.47 -17.51 -3.43
CA ILE A 164 7.20 -17.33 -4.88
C ILE A 164 6.65 -15.93 -5.21
N LYS A 165 5.66 -15.44 -4.44
CA LYS A 165 5.13 -14.07 -4.60
C LYS A 165 6.23 -13.00 -4.52
N LYS A 166 7.04 -13.06 -3.45
CA LYS A 166 8.08 -12.06 -3.21
C LYS A 166 9.19 -12.13 -4.27
N ARG A 167 9.49 -13.32 -4.82
CA ARG A 167 10.43 -13.46 -5.96
C ARG A 167 9.92 -12.70 -7.19
N TYR A 168 8.64 -12.84 -7.51
CA TYR A 168 8.01 -12.17 -8.65
C TYR A 168 8.04 -10.65 -8.52
N GLU A 169 7.69 -10.13 -7.34
CA GLU A 169 7.73 -8.69 -7.06
C GLU A 169 9.15 -8.15 -7.16
N ILE A 170 10.13 -8.81 -6.52
CA ILE A 170 11.53 -8.39 -6.55
C ILE A 170 12.08 -8.38 -7.98
N ASP A 171 11.79 -9.41 -8.78
CA ASP A 171 12.33 -9.50 -10.13
C ASP A 171 11.89 -8.31 -11.00
N LYS A 172 10.57 -8.03 -11.03
CA LYS A 172 10.02 -6.89 -11.75
C LYS A 172 10.48 -5.54 -11.16
N PHE A 173 10.36 -5.38 -9.84
CA PHE A 173 10.64 -4.11 -9.18
C PHE A 173 12.12 -3.72 -9.28
N SER A 174 13.03 -4.70 -9.16
CA SER A 174 14.47 -4.44 -9.29
C SER A 174 14.84 -3.90 -10.67
N GLU A 175 14.19 -4.38 -11.74
CA GLU A 175 14.41 -3.86 -13.09
C GLU A 175 13.93 -2.41 -13.23
N ILE A 176 12.74 -2.10 -12.71
CA ILE A 176 12.20 -0.73 -12.71
C ILE A 176 13.13 0.21 -11.94
N CYS A 177 13.55 -0.16 -10.73
CA CYS A 177 14.47 0.63 -9.92
C CYS A 177 15.82 0.84 -10.61
N ALA A 178 16.39 -0.20 -11.22
CA ALA A 178 17.64 -0.08 -11.96
C ALA A 178 17.51 0.86 -13.15
N LYS A 179 16.44 0.75 -13.96
CA LYS A 179 16.16 1.68 -15.05
C LYS A 179 16.05 3.12 -14.56
N CYS A 180 15.31 3.37 -13.47
CA CYS A 180 15.18 4.70 -12.89
C CYS A 180 16.54 5.26 -12.45
N CYS A 181 17.37 4.44 -11.80
CA CYS A 181 18.71 4.80 -11.35
C CYS A 181 19.61 5.23 -12.52
N TYR A 182 19.64 4.44 -13.60
CA TYR A 182 20.42 4.76 -14.80
C TYR A 182 19.86 5.97 -15.57
N LEU A 183 18.54 6.13 -15.66
CA LEU A 183 17.91 7.29 -16.30
C LEU A 183 18.16 8.59 -15.51
N ALA A 184 18.27 8.49 -14.19
CA ALA A 184 18.63 9.60 -13.30
C ALA A 184 20.14 9.89 -13.28
N ASN A 185 20.94 9.16 -14.07
CA ASN A 185 22.39 9.24 -14.09
C ASN A 185 23.06 9.09 -12.71
N CYS A 186 22.47 8.25 -11.85
CA CYS A 186 23.03 7.89 -10.55
C CYS A 186 23.37 6.40 -10.49
N LYS A 187 24.20 6.01 -9.51
CA LYS A 187 24.60 4.61 -9.26
C LYS A 187 24.27 4.13 -7.84
N CYS A 188 23.58 4.97 -7.08
CA CYS A 188 23.34 4.82 -5.65
C CYS A 188 21.85 4.70 -5.37
N ILE A 189 21.47 3.70 -4.58
CA ILE A 189 20.09 3.44 -4.17
C ILE A 189 20.03 3.27 -2.66
N VAL A 190 19.00 3.84 -2.05
CA VAL A 190 18.59 3.55 -0.68
C VAL A 190 17.29 2.74 -0.71
N ASP A 191 17.39 1.46 -0.37
CA ASP A 191 16.24 0.54 -0.22
C ASP A 191 15.69 0.64 1.20
N THR A 192 14.44 1.09 1.32
CA THR A 192 13.86 1.49 2.59
C THR A 192 12.78 0.52 3.03
N GLY A 193 12.85 0.04 4.27
CA GLY A 193 12.06 -1.13 4.69
C GLY A 193 12.57 -2.40 4.02
N ALA A 194 13.89 -2.51 3.88
CA ALA A 194 14.56 -3.55 3.11
C ALA A 194 14.36 -4.97 3.67
N GLY A 195 13.97 -5.10 4.95
CA GLY A 195 13.83 -6.35 5.65
C GLY A 195 15.12 -7.18 5.57
N MET A 196 15.04 -8.34 4.92
CA MET A 196 16.17 -9.28 4.76
C MET A 196 17.08 -8.96 3.55
N GLY A 197 16.94 -7.79 2.91
CA GLY A 197 17.86 -7.32 1.85
C GLY A 197 17.79 -8.07 0.51
N HIS A 198 16.69 -8.79 0.23
CA HIS A 198 16.58 -9.58 -1.00
C HIS A 198 16.54 -8.72 -2.28
N LEU A 199 15.86 -7.58 -2.23
CA LEU A 199 15.79 -6.64 -3.35
C LEU A 199 17.15 -5.99 -3.60
N ALA A 200 17.79 -5.51 -2.53
CA ALA A 200 19.12 -4.94 -2.56
C ALA A 200 20.16 -5.89 -3.18
N ARG A 201 20.16 -7.18 -2.82
CA ARG A 201 21.03 -8.18 -3.47
C ARG A 201 20.82 -8.27 -4.97
N GLN A 202 19.57 -8.29 -5.43
CA GLN A 202 19.31 -8.29 -6.87
C GLN A 202 19.82 -6.99 -7.52
N LEU A 203 19.61 -5.83 -6.89
CA LEU A 203 20.11 -4.55 -7.39
C LEU A 203 21.63 -4.48 -7.47
N SER A 204 22.33 -4.88 -6.42
CA SER A 204 23.78 -4.87 -6.37
C SER A 204 24.40 -5.86 -7.34
N TYR A 205 24.01 -7.13 -7.30
CA TYR A 205 24.70 -8.17 -8.07
C TYR A 205 24.23 -8.27 -9.53
N LYS A 206 22.94 -8.02 -9.82
CA LYS A 206 22.41 -8.11 -11.20
C LYS A 206 22.67 -6.83 -11.98
N TYR A 207 22.58 -5.67 -11.34
CA TYR A 207 22.64 -4.36 -12.01
C TYR A 207 23.85 -3.51 -11.62
N ASN A 208 24.77 -4.02 -10.80
CA ASN A 208 25.99 -3.35 -10.37
C ASN A 208 25.75 -1.97 -9.72
N LEU A 209 24.75 -1.90 -8.84
CA LEU A 209 24.37 -0.68 -8.13
C LEU A 209 24.88 -0.70 -6.68
N SER A 210 25.28 0.48 -6.19
CA SER A 210 25.62 0.70 -4.78
C SER A 210 24.33 0.86 -4.00
N VAL A 211 24.04 -0.09 -3.09
CA VAL A 211 22.76 -0.12 -2.38
C VAL A 211 22.98 -0.06 -0.88
N ILE A 212 22.31 0.89 -0.24
CA ILE A 212 22.15 0.95 1.23
C ILE A 212 20.74 0.47 1.57
N CYS A 213 20.65 -0.53 2.43
CA CYS A 213 19.40 -1.02 3.00
C CYS A 213 19.15 -0.29 4.32
N VAL A 214 18.00 0.38 4.46
CA VAL A 214 17.53 0.96 5.72
C VAL A 214 16.42 0.08 6.28
N GLU A 215 16.65 -0.48 7.46
CA GLU A 215 15.70 -1.33 8.16
C GLU A 215 15.69 -0.97 9.66
N GLN A 216 14.50 -0.83 10.26
CA GLN A 216 14.37 -0.45 11.66
C GLN A 216 14.55 -1.64 12.61
N THR A 217 14.28 -2.86 12.13
CA THR A 217 14.37 -4.09 12.94
C THR A 217 15.77 -4.70 12.80
N LYS A 218 16.54 -4.67 13.89
CA LYS A 218 17.92 -5.16 13.93
C LYS A 218 18.04 -6.61 13.48
N GLU A 219 17.14 -7.48 13.91
CA GLU A 219 17.14 -8.91 13.60
C GLU A 219 17.02 -9.16 12.10
N LEU A 220 16.20 -8.36 11.39
CA LEU A 220 16.05 -8.45 9.94
C LEU A 220 17.32 -7.97 9.22
N SER A 221 17.92 -6.88 9.69
CA SER A 221 19.19 -6.37 9.18
C SER A 221 20.34 -7.37 9.38
N ASP A 222 20.43 -8.00 10.55
CA ASP A 222 21.45 -9.03 10.82
C ASP A 222 21.25 -10.25 9.93
N LEU A 223 20.01 -10.68 9.73
CA LEU A 223 19.69 -11.77 8.81
C LEU A 223 20.03 -11.42 7.35
N ALA A 224 19.85 -10.17 6.95
CA ALA A 224 20.26 -9.68 5.64
C ALA A 224 21.78 -9.81 5.45
N LYS A 225 22.58 -9.36 6.43
CA LYS A 225 24.05 -9.51 6.42
C LYS A 225 24.47 -10.98 6.32
N LYS A 226 23.82 -11.87 7.08
CA LYS A 226 24.06 -13.32 7.01
C LYS A 226 23.79 -13.87 5.62
N TYR A 227 22.66 -13.52 5.02
CA TYR A 227 22.31 -13.98 3.66
C TYR A 227 23.23 -13.41 2.59
N ASP A 228 23.74 -12.18 2.75
CA ASP A 228 24.75 -11.62 1.85
C ASP A 228 26.06 -12.41 1.91
N ALA A 229 26.51 -12.80 3.11
CA ALA A 229 27.70 -13.64 3.27
C ALA A 229 27.54 -15.03 2.64
N GLU A 230 26.41 -15.70 2.88
CA GLU A 230 26.09 -17.00 2.24
C GLU A 230 26.05 -16.89 0.71
N TYR A 231 25.51 -15.78 0.21
CA TYR A 231 25.41 -15.50 -1.21
C TYR A 231 26.78 -15.28 -1.85
N LEU A 232 27.66 -14.49 -1.21
CA LEU A 232 29.04 -14.27 -1.66
C LEU A 232 29.84 -15.56 -1.77
N VAL A 233 29.73 -16.45 -0.78
CA VAL A 233 30.37 -17.78 -0.84
C VAL A 233 29.86 -18.57 -2.05
N THR A 234 28.57 -18.52 -2.32
CA THR A 234 27.97 -19.25 -3.43
C THR A 234 28.38 -18.66 -4.79
N ILE A 235 28.39 -17.33 -4.92
CA ILE A 235 28.85 -16.66 -6.14
C ILE A 235 30.32 -16.98 -6.42
N LYS A 236 31.22 -16.82 -5.44
CA LYS A 236 32.65 -17.05 -5.67
C LYS A 236 32.98 -18.48 -6.10
N LYS A 237 32.15 -19.46 -5.70
CA LYS A 237 32.27 -20.85 -6.18
C LYS A 237 31.92 -21.01 -7.67
N HIS A 238 30.94 -20.25 -8.16
CA HIS A 238 30.48 -20.35 -9.56
C HIS A 238 31.21 -19.35 -10.47
N LEU A 239 31.63 -18.21 -9.91
CA LEU A 239 32.21 -17.07 -10.60
C LEU A 239 33.36 -16.48 -9.74
N PRO A 240 34.56 -17.09 -9.78
CA PRO A 240 35.68 -16.68 -8.93
C PRO A 240 36.13 -15.23 -9.17
N ASP A 241 36.08 -14.78 -10.42
CA ASP A 241 36.49 -13.43 -10.85
C ASP A 241 35.36 -12.39 -10.75
N PHE A 242 34.24 -12.74 -10.09
CA PHE A 242 33.11 -11.84 -9.95
C PHE A 242 33.44 -10.72 -8.95
N ASP A 243 33.83 -9.57 -9.48
CA ASP A 243 33.95 -8.33 -8.73
C ASP A 243 32.59 -7.63 -8.66
N SER A 244 31.92 -7.77 -7.52
CA SER A 244 30.71 -7.02 -7.22
C SER A 244 30.69 -6.64 -5.76
N ARG A 245 30.19 -5.44 -5.51
CA ARG A 245 30.05 -4.89 -4.16
C ARG A 245 28.73 -5.37 -3.56
N SER A 246 28.79 -5.86 -2.33
CA SER A 246 27.59 -6.22 -1.57
C SER A 246 26.82 -4.97 -1.17
N SER A 247 25.52 -5.10 -0.93
CA SER A 247 24.73 -4.06 -0.28
C SER A 247 25.24 -3.76 1.13
N TYR A 248 25.05 -2.53 1.61
CA TYR A 248 25.30 -2.14 2.98
C TYR A 248 24.00 -2.16 3.78
N HIS A 249 24.01 -2.68 5.01
CA HIS A 249 22.79 -2.77 5.86
C HIS A 249 22.88 -1.85 7.07
N LEU A 250 22.08 -0.78 7.04
CA LEU A 250 21.95 0.24 8.08
C LEU A 250 20.69 -0.04 8.91
N CYS A 251 20.88 -0.30 10.21
CA CYS A 251 19.78 -0.44 11.16
C CYS A 251 19.35 0.96 11.63
N ALA A 252 18.31 1.52 11.02
CA ALA A 252 17.82 2.85 11.34
C ALA A 252 16.32 2.97 11.11
N LYS A 253 15.68 3.85 11.88
CA LYS A 253 14.27 4.20 11.72
C LYS A 253 14.15 5.56 11.05
N LEU A 254 13.36 5.61 9.98
CA LEU A 254 12.92 6.86 9.37
C LEU A 254 11.68 7.37 10.09
N CYS A 255 11.75 8.59 10.60
CA CYS A 255 10.66 9.25 11.31
C CYS A 255 10.17 10.46 10.50
N GLN A 256 9.01 11.02 10.85
CA GLN A 256 8.52 12.25 10.21
C GLN A 256 9.24 13.51 10.72
N GLU A 257 10.17 13.39 11.68
CA GLU A 257 10.90 14.50 12.29
C GLU A 257 12.08 14.94 11.41
N ASP A 258 12.11 16.23 11.05
CA ASP A 258 13.06 16.76 10.07
C ASP A 258 14.52 16.66 10.51
N SER A 259 14.83 16.96 11.78
CA SER A 259 16.20 16.90 12.32
C SER A 259 16.81 15.49 12.27
N SER A 260 16.00 14.47 12.60
CA SER A 260 16.42 13.06 12.55
C SER A 260 16.75 12.61 11.13
N ASN A 261 15.99 13.12 10.16
CA ASN A 261 16.16 12.76 8.77
C ASN A 261 17.40 13.43 8.16
N GLU A 262 17.70 14.69 8.51
CA GLU A 262 18.91 15.37 8.04
C GLU A 262 20.18 14.63 8.47
N SER A 263 20.24 14.20 9.74
CA SER A 263 21.35 13.36 10.23
C SER A 263 21.45 12.05 9.46
N LEU A 264 20.32 11.38 9.20
CA LEU A 264 20.29 10.14 8.44
C LEU A 264 20.78 10.32 7.00
N ILE A 265 20.40 11.42 6.32
CA ILE A 265 20.91 11.73 4.99
C ILE A 265 22.44 11.95 5.02
N GLY A 266 22.95 12.64 6.04
CA GLY A 266 24.39 12.79 6.26
C GLY A 266 25.10 11.43 6.35
N ASN A 267 24.59 10.54 7.21
CA ASN A 267 25.12 9.18 7.38
C ASN A 267 25.05 8.36 6.08
N ILE A 268 23.94 8.47 5.33
CA ILE A 268 23.79 7.80 4.03
C ILE A 268 24.88 8.26 3.05
N ASN A 269 25.15 9.56 2.99
CA ASN A 269 26.18 10.09 2.10
C ASN A 269 27.58 9.58 2.49
N GLU A 270 27.89 9.59 3.79
CA GLU A 270 29.16 9.09 4.32
C GLU A 270 29.35 7.59 4.05
N ILE A 271 28.29 6.78 4.19
CA ILE A 271 28.32 5.34 3.85
C ILE A 271 28.57 5.15 2.35
N PHE A 272 27.93 5.93 1.48
CA PHE A 272 28.19 5.85 0.05
C PHE A 272 29.65 6.14 -0.30
N GLU A 273 30.25 7.15 0.31
CA GLU A 273 31.63 7.52 0.06
C GLU A 273 32.61 6.49 0.65
N SER A 274 32.47 6.16 1.94
CA SER A 274 33.39 5.24 2.64
C SER A 274 33.29 3.78 2.18
N THR A 275 32.08 3.28 1.88
CA THR A 275 31.88 1.86 1.51
C THR A 275 31.97 1.64 0.01
N PHE A 276 31.46 2.59 -0.78
CA PHE A 276 31.33 2.43 -2.22
C PHE A 276 32.22 3.39 -3.03
N GLY A 277 32.97 4.31 -2.40
CA GLY A 277 33.73 5.32 -3.14
C GLY A 277 32.84 6.19 -4.02
N ARG A 278 31.57 6.38 -3.63
CA ARG A 278 30.55 7.12 -4.39
C ARG A 278 30.27 8.43 -3.68
N LYS A 279 30.57 9.55 -4.34
CA LYS A 279 30.25 10.88 -3.82
C LYS A 279 28.78 11.22 -4.09
N SER A 280 27.89 10.60 -3.33
CA SER A 280 26.43 10.72 -3.50
C SER A 280 25.88 12.15 -3.28
N ILE A 281 26.65 13.04 -2.64
CA ILE A 281 26.34 14.48 -2.59
C ILE A 281 26.35 15.10 -4.00
N GLU A 282 27.27 14.65 -4.86
CA GLU A 282 27.45 15.11 -6.24
C GLU A 282 26.67 14.23 -7.23
N GLU A 283 26.88 12.91 -7.17
CA GLU A 283 26.28 11.92 -8.07
C GLU A 283 24.76 11.73 -7.82
N GLY A 284 24.30 12.04 -6.62
CA GLY A 284 22.94 11.76 -6.17
C GLY A 284 22.66 10.27 -5.92
N PHE A 285 21.47 10.01 -5.39
CA PHE A 285 20.95 8.66 -5.17
C PHE A 285 19.42 8.63 -5.33
N GLY A 286 18.81 7.45 -5.34
CA GLY A 286 17.35 7.31 -5.32
C GLY A 286 16.82 6.59 -4.09
N PHE A 287 15.61 6.94 -3.68
CA PHE A 287 14.86 6.19 -2.68
C PHE A 287 13.98 5.14 -3.34
N ILE A 288 14.03 3.91 -2.84
CA ILE A 288 13.10 2.87 -3.26
C ILE A 288 12.43 2.23 -2.04
N GLY A 289 11.24 1.66 -2.27
CA GLY A 289 10.55 0.86 -1.27
C GLY A 289 9.56 -0.11 -1.90
N LEU A 290 9.79 -1.40 -1.73
CA LEU A 290 8.82 -2.44 -2.06
C LEU A 290 7.98 -2.73 -0.82
N HIS A 291 6.76 -2.18 -0.76
CA HIS A 291 5.87 -2.20 0.40
C HIS A 291 6.34 -1.38 1.62
N PRO A 292 6.74 -0.09 1.47
CA PRO A 292 6.98 0.77 2.62
C PRO A 292 5.64 1.05 3.31
N CYS A 293 5.45 0.43 4.49
CA CYS A 293 4.16 0.38 5.18
C CYS A 293 3.73 1.75 5.72
N GLY A 294 2.46 2.12 5.48
CA GLY A 294 1.85 3.30 6.09
C GLY A 294 2.67 4.58 5.83
N ASP A 295 2.97 5.31 6.90
CA ASP A 295 3.69 6.58 6.84
C ASP A 295 5.12 6.49 6.32
N LEU A 296 5.75 5.30 6.26
CA LEU A 296 7.09 5.18 5.68
C LEU A 296 7.12 5.64 4.21
N ALA A 297 6.08 5.31 3.45
CA ALA A 297 5.94 5.79 2.06
C ALA A 297 5.86 7.32 2.00
N VAL A 298 5.19 7.93 2.98
CA VAL A 298 4.98 9.38 3.07
C VAL A 298 6.28 10.09 3.45
N THR A 299 7.03 9.55 4.41
CA THR A 299 8.35 10.05 4.78
C THR A 299 9.29 10.05 3.58
N LEU A 300 9.31 8.98 2.78
CA LEU A 300 10.12 8.92 1.56
C LEU A 300 9.72 9.98 0.52
N LEU A 301 8.42 10.19 0.31
CA LEU A 301 7.93 11.23 -0.60
C LEU A 301 8.33 12.64 -0.12
N LYS A 302 8.18 12.93 1.17
CA LYS A 302 8.59 14.21 1.77
C LYS A 302 10.11 14.42 1.62
N LEU A 303 10.91 13.40 1.89
CA LEU A 303 12.37 13.46 1.72
C LEU A 303 12.77 13.64 0.26
N TYR A 304 12.16 12.90 -0.66
CA TYR A 304 12.40 13.06 -2.09
C TYR A 304 12.09 14.48 -2.55
N VAL A 305 11.01 15.10 -2.09
CA VAL A 305 10.72 16.51 -2.42
C VAL A 305 11.78 17.45 -1.85
N LYS A 306 12.13 17.32 -0.56
CA LYS A 306 13.02 18.24 0.15
C LYS A 306 14.49 18.14 -0.29
N GLN A 307 14.95 16.96 -0.69
CA GLN A 307 16.38 16.67 -0.83
C GLN A 307 16.84 16.71 -2.31
N PRO A 308 17.72 17.65 -2.71
CA PRO A 308 18.13 17.81 -4.12
C PRO A 308 19.09 16.71 -4.62
N ASN A 309 19.80 16.04 -3.71
CA ASN A 309 20.63 14.86 -3.99
C ASN A 309 19.80 13.58 -4.23
N VAL A 310 18.53 13.55 -3.83
CA VAL A 310 17.63 12.44 -4.17
C VAL A 310 17.07 12.66 -5.59
N LYS A 311 17.61 11.92 -6.56
CA LYS A 311 17.33 12.09 -8.00
C LYS A 311 16.10 11.33 -8.47
N PHE A 312 15.74 10.23 -7.81
CA PHE A 312 14.51 9.51 -8.16
C PHE A 312 13.87 8.84 -6.95
N ILE A 313 12.59 8.49 -7.11
CA ILE A 313 11.84 7.66 -6.17
C ILE A 313 11.06 6.59 -6.91
N THR A 314 11.04 5.38 -6.36
CA THR A 314 10.23 4.26 -6.86
C THR A 314 9.60 3.53 -5.68
N ILE A 315 8.27 3.57 -5.53
CA ILE A 315 7.58 2.98 -4.38
C ILE A 315 6.35 2.14 -4.75
N VAL A 316 6.15 1.04 -4.02
CA VAL A 316 4.93 0.22 -4.05
C VAL A 316 4.20 0.39 -2.73
N GLY A 317 3.16 1.22 -2.68
CA GLY A 317 2.43 1.50 -1.43
C GLY A 317 1.74 0.26 -0.85
N CYS A 318 1.70 0.14 0.47
CA CYS A 318 0.97 -0.92 1.15
C CYS A 318 0.48 -0.49 2.55
N CYS A 319 -0.34 -1.34 3.18
CA CYS A 319 -0.82 -1.16 4.55
C CYS A 319 -1.42 0.23 4.81
N TYR A 320 -2.39 0.64 4.00
CA TYR A 320 -2.97 1.99 4.08
C TYR A 320 -3.66 2.26 5.42
N MET A 321 -4.17 1.22 6.10
CA MET A 321 -4.73 1.33 7.46
C MET A 321 -3.70 1.76 8.53
N LYS A 322 -2.40 1.74 8.21
CA LYS A 322 -1.33 2.27 9.06
C LYS A 322 -0.96 3.72 8.75
N LEU A 323 -1.68 4.39 7.84
CA LEU A 323 -1.48 5.81 7.57
C LEU A 323 -2.04 6.62 8.74
N THR A 324 -1.31 7.64 9.17
CA THR A 324 -1.81 8.60 10.15
C THR A 324 -2.86 9.50 9.51
N THR A 325 -4.12 9.39 9.91
CA THR A 325 -5.27 10.14 9.35
C THR A 325 -5.82 11.22 10.28
N SER A 326 -5.28 11.35 11.49
CA SER A 326 -5.66 12.34 12.50
C SER A 326 -4.42 12.94 13.16
N GLY A 327 -4.55 14.13 13.73
CA GLY A 327 -3.46 14.90 14.33
C GLY A 327 -3.13 16.19 13.59
N GLU A 328 -1.95 16.75 13.86
CA GLU A 328 -1.49 17.98 13.23
C GLU A 328 -1.34 17.82 11.71
N ARG A 329 -1.70 18.86 10.93
CA ARG A 329 -1.69 18.79 9.46
C ARG A 329 -0.34 18.34 8.88
N ASN A 330 0.78 18.69 9.51
CA ASN A 330 2.11 18.35 9.00
C ASN A 330 2.55 16.91 9.30
N SER A 331 1.93 16.24 10.28
CA SER A 331 2.22 14.85 10.66
C SER A 331 1.31 13.81 10.00
N LEU A 332 0.26 14.25 9.28
CA LEU A 332 -0.63 13.34 8.56
C LEU A 332 0.11 12.53 7.49
N GLY A 333 -0.18 11.23 7.46
CA GLY A 333 0.12 10.30 6.38
C GLY A 333 -0.93 10.32 5.26
N TYR A 334 -2.16 10.70 5.58
CA TYR A 334 -3.22 10.99 4.60
C TYR A 334 -4.23 12.02 5.16
N PRO A 335 -4.71 12.99 4.35
CA PRO A 335 -4.24 13.31 3.00
C PRO A 335 -2.87 14.00 2.98
N LEU A 336 -2.10 13.79 1.91
CA LEU A 336 -0.75 14.32 1.73
C LEU A 336 -0.71 15.55 0.81
N SER A 337 -1.44 15.53 -0.30
CA SER A 337 -1.51 16.67 -1.24
C SER A 337 -2.27 17.85 -0.64
N ASN A 338 -1.90 19.06 -1.03
CA ASN A 338 -2.63 20.26 -0.65
C ASN A 338 -4.05 20.26 -1.21
N TYR A 339 -4.25 19.70 -2.42
CA TYR A 339 -5.59 19.57 -3.01
C TYR A 339 -6.54 18.78 -2.10
N LEU A 340 -6.17 17.56 -1.69
CA LEU A 340 -7.07 16.77 -0.84
C LEU A 340 -7.20 17.37 0.56
N ARG A 341 -6.13 17.95 1.11
CA ARG A 341 -6.16 18.65 2.41
C ARG A 341 -7.10 19.87 2.42
N SER A 342 -7.31 20.51 1.27
CA SER A 342 -8.16 21.70 1.17
C SER A 342 -9.66 21.39 1.33
N LYS A 343 -10.06 20.12 1.26
CA LYS A 343 -11.46 19.70 1.32
C LYS A 343 -11.73 18.95 2.63
N SER A 344 -12.76 19.38 3.36
CA SER A 344 -13.13 18.82 4.66
C SER A 344 -13.64 17.38 4.62
N ASN A 345 -14.07 16.88 3.46
CA ASN A 345 -14.72 15.57 3.34
C ASN A 345 -13.81 14.50 2.72
N ASN A 346 -12.52 14.80 2.54
CA ASN A 346 -11.56 13.89 1.91
C ASN A 346 -10.86 12.94 2.89
N TYR A 347 -11.56 12.53 3.94
CA TYR A 347 -11.03 11.61 4.95
C TYR A 347 -11.43 10.16 4.62
N LEU A 348 -10.56 9.22 4.98
CA LEU A 348 -10.79 7.79 4.84
C LEU A 348 -10.67 7.15 6.21
N SER A 349 -11.65 6.32 6.58
CA SER A 349 -11.64 5.60 7.85
C SER A 349 -10.57 4.51 7.88
N TYR A 350 -10.25 4.03 9.07
CA TYR A 350 -9.39 2.86 9.23
C TYR A 350 -9.94 1.64 8.47
N ALA A 351 -11.24 1.38 8.58
CA ALA A 351 -11.90 0.25 7.93
C ALA A 351 -11.82 0.37 6.40
N ALA A 352 -12.08 1.54 5.82
CA ALA A 352 -11.95 1.77 4.38
C ALA A 352 -10.51 1.51 3.91
N LEU A 353 -9.51 2.03 4.63
CA LEU A 353 -8.08 1.86 4.32
C LEU A 353 -7.62 0.40 4.52
N GLU A 354 -8.24 -0.34 5.45
CA GLU A 354 -8.00 -1.76 5.67
C GLU A 354 -8.56 -2.60 4.53
N VAL A 355 -9.82 -2.39 4.12
CA VAL A 355 -10.42 -3.13 3.00
C VAL A 355 -9.68 -2.86 1.70
N ALA A 356 -9.21 -1.62 1.49
CA ALA A 356 -8.32 -1.30 0.39
C ALA A 356 -7.12 -2.25 0.32
N CYS A 357 -6.64 -2.75 1.48
CA CYS A 357 -5.76 -3.91 1.77
C CYS A 357 -5.89 -5.18 0.92
N HIS A 358 -7.13 -5.49 0.57
CA HIS A 358 -7.53 -6.86 0.27
C HIS A 358 -7.29 -7.25 -1.19
N ALA A 359 -7.16 -8.56 -1.41
CA ALA A 359 -6.96 -9.16 -2.72
C ALA A 359 -8.31 -9.44 -3.40
N VAL A 360 -8.87 -8.41 -4.04
CA VAL A 360 -10.21 -8.47 -4.66
C VAL A 360 -10.32 -9.60 -5.68
N GLU A 361 -9.33 -9.74 -6.57
CA GLU A 361 -9.33 -10.77 -7.61
C GLU A 361 -9.33 -12.18 -7.00
N ASN A 362 -8.47 -12.43 -6.01
CA ASN A 362 -8.42 -13.73 -5.33
C ASN A 362 -9.70 -14.03 -4.53
N TYR A 363 -10.36 -13.01 -3.99
CA TYR A 363 -11.65 -13.17 -3.31
C TYR A 363 -12.74 -13.58 -4.31
N CYS A 364 -12.81 -12.92 -5.47
CA CYS A 364 -13.76 -13.25 -6.52
C CYS A 364 -13.48 -14.62 -7.15
N ASP A 365 -12.22 -14.99 -7.34
CA ASP A 365 -11.82 -16.31 -7.83
C ASP A 365 -12.36 -17.42 -6.90
N LYS A 366 -12.28 -17.25 -5.57
CA LYS A 366 -12.87 -18.21 -4.60
C LYS A 366 -14.38 -18.31 -4.70
N MET A 367 -15.08 -17.18 -4.86
CA MET A 367 -16.53 -17.17 -5.04
C MET A 367 -16.93 -17.96 -6.30
N LYS A 368 -16.19 -17.76 -7.39
CA LYS A 368 -16.37 -18.42 -8.69
C LYS A 368 -16.08 -19.91 -8.64
N THR A 369 -15.00 -20.35 -8.01
CA THR A 369 -14.58 -21.77 -8.01
C THR A 369 -15.33 -22.64 -7.01
N GLY A 370 -16.17 -22.07 -6.15
CA GLY A 370 -16.92 -22.83 -5.17
C GLY A 370 -16.19 -23.10 -3.86
N ASP A 371 -15.02 -22.50 -3.63
CA ASP A 371 -14.27 -22.63 -2.37
C ASP A 371 -14.87 -21.73 -1.26
N TYR A 372 -16.08 -22.10 -0.82
CA TYR A 372 -16.85 -21.33 0.17
C TYR A 372 -16.38 -21.50 1.60
N ASN A 373 -15.64 -22.55 1.91
CA ASN A 373 -15.26 -22.85 3.30
C ASN A 373 -14.42 -21.71 3.89
N ASN A 374 -13.50 -21.18 3.08
CA ASN A 374 -12.72 -19.99 3.41
C ASN A 374 -13.55 -18.71 3.52
N LEU A 375 -14.73 -18.65 2.89
CA LEU A 375 -15.60 -17.47 2.87
C LEU A 375 -16.60 -17.48 4.05
N LYS A 376 -17.03 -18.68 4.49
CA LYS A 376 -17.90 -18.88 5.66
C LYS A 376 -17.26 -18.43 6.99
N VAL A 377 -15.94 -18.26 7.03
CA VAL A 377 -15.23 -17.77 8.22
C VAL A 377 -15.77 -16.43 8.73
N HIS A 378 -16.24 -15.55 7.84
CA HIS A 378 -16.81 -14.26 8.26
C HIS A 378 -18.16 -14.43 8.95
N ALA A 379 -18.98 -15.38 8.50
CA ALA A 379 -20.23 -15.73 9.17
C ALA A 379 -19.96 -16.31 10.57
N TYR A 380 -18.97 -17.21 10.70
CA TYR A 380 -18.59 -17.77 12.00
C TYR A 380 -18.02 -16.67 12.91
N ARG A 381 -17.13 -15.82 12.39
CA ARG A 381 -16.52 -14.74 13.16
C ARG A 381 -17.54 -13.72 13.64
N GLY A 382 -18.51 -13.36 12.80
CA GLY A 382 -19.56 -12.40 13.16
C GLY A 382 -20.55 -12.96 14.18
N MET A 383 -20.88 -14.25 14.08
CA MET A 383 -21.71 -14.90 15.11
C MET A 383 -20.96 -15.00 16.44
N LEU A 384 -19.67 -15.36 16.41
CA LEU A 384 -18.83 -15.36 17.60
C LEU A 384 -18.77 -13.96 18.24
N GLU A 385 -18.68 -12.90 17.43
CA GLU A 385 -18.68 -11.51 17.91
C GLU A 385 -19.92 -11.19 18.73
N MET A 386 -21.11 -11.50 18.19
CA MET A 386 -22.38 -11.30 18.91
C MET A 386 -22.42 -12.07 20.23
N LEU A 387 -21.94 -13.32 20.24
CA LEU A 387 -21.93 -14.14 21.46
C LEU A 387 -20.96 -13.57 22.51
N LEU A 388 -19.79 -13.11 22.10
CA LEU A 388 -18.82 -12.47 22.99
C LEU A 388 -19.38 -11.18 23.60
N ILE A 389 -20.05 -10.35 22.79
CA ILE A 389 -20.71 -9.13 23.28
C ILE A 389 -21.86 -9.48 24.22
N LYS A 390 -22.67 -10.50 23.90
CA LYS A 390 -23.78 -10.96 24.74
C LYS A 390 -23.29 -11.49 26.09
N LYS A 391 -22.16 -12.21 26.12
CA LYS A 391 -21.61 -12.84 27.32
C LYS A 391 -20.84 -11.86 28.22
N ALA A 392 -19.99 -11.02 27.62
CA ALA A 392 -19.02 -10.21 28.36
C ALA A 392 -19.11 -8.69 28.06
N GLY A 393 -20.14 -8.25 27.34
CA GLY A 393 -20.45 -6.85 27.10
C GLY A 393 -19.69 -6.22 25.92
N LEU A 394 -19.96 -4.94 25.68
CA LEU A 394 -19.41 -4.17 24.55
C LEU A 394 -17.87 -4.06 24.56
N ILE A 395 -17.22 -4.29 25.69
CA ILE A 395 -15.75 -4.32 25.79
C ILE A 395 -15.12 -5.41 24.91
N MET A 396 -15.89 -6.45 24.56
CA MET A 396 -15.43 -7.52 23.67
C MET A 396 -15.61 -7.19 22.18
N ARG A 397 -16.28 -6.09 21.84
CA ARG A 397 -16.44 -5.66 20.44
C ARG A 397 -15.07 -5.34 19.84
N HIS A 398 -14.85 -5.89 18.65
CA HIS A 398 -13.61 -5.96 17.89
C HIS A 398 -12.44 -6.58 18.69
N GLY A 399 -12.76 -7.41 19.68
CA GLY A 399 -11.82 -8.13 20.50
C GLY A 399 -10.91 -9.04 19.66
N ARG A 400 -9.63 -9.11 20.05
CA ARG A 400 -8.67 -10.00 19.38
C ARG A 400 -8.94 -11.44 19.74
N VAL A 401 -9.28 -12.24 18.75
CA VAL A 401 -9.40 -13.71 18.85
C VAL A 401 -8.27 -14.39 18.08
N ASN A 402 -8.03 -15.66 18.33
CA ASN A 402 -7.10 -16.45 17.52
C ASN A 402 -7.59 -16.57 16.08
N SER A 403 -6.64 -16.60 15.13
CA SER A 403 -6.96 -16.87 13.73
C SER A 403 -7.26 -18.36 13.52
N VAL A 404 -8.46 -18.66 13.05
CA VAL A 404 -8.94 -20.03 12.80
C VAL A 404 -9.30 -20.17 11.33
N LYS A 405 -8.79 -21.21 10.67
CA LYS A 405 -9.21 -21.56 9.30
C LYS A 405 -10.46 -22.44 9.35
N VAL A 406 -11.45 -22.12 8.54
CA VAL A 406 -12.68 -22.90 8.41
C VAL A 406 -12.53 -23.84 7.21
N ASN A 407 -12.64 -25.13 7.47
CA ASN A 407 -12.67 -26.19 6.45
C ASN A 407 -14.07 -26.84 6.42
N GLU A 408 -14.28 -27.82 5.53
CA GLU A 408 -15.59 -28.48 5.34
C GLU A 408 -16.13 -29.16 6.60
N HIS A 409 -15.24 -29.64 7.47
CA HIS A 409 -15.61 -30.36 8.69
C HIS A 409 -15.66 -29.46 9.93
N MET A 410 -15.47 -28.14 9.78
CA MET A 410 -15.42 -27.21 10.89
C MET A 410 -16.83 -26.88 11.41
N THR A 411 -17.14 -27.37 12.61
CA THR A 411 -18.35 -26.96 13.34
C THR A 411 -18.18 -25.58 13.96
N PHE A 412 -19.29 -24.88 14.20
CA PHE A 412 -19.26 -23.57 14.87
C PHE A 412 -18.73 -23.66 16.29
N GLN A 413 -19.13 -24.68 17.05
CA GLN A 413 -18.59 -24.97 18.39
C GLN A 413 -17.07 -25.07 18.38
N ARG A 414 -16.51 -25.90 17.50
CA ARG A 414 -15.06 -26.09 17.41
C ARG A 414 -14.35 -24.80 16.98
N TYR A 415 -14.97 -24.01 16.12
CA TYR A 415 -14.45 -22.70 15.77
C TYR A 415 -14.36 -21.77 16.98
N CYS A 416 -15.42 -21.68 17.80
CA CYS A 416 -15.44 -20.88 19.03
C CYS A 416 -14.32 -21.30 19.98
N GLU A 417 -14.19 -22.60 20.28
CA GLU A 417 -13.13 -23.15 21.13
C GLU A 417 -11.73 -22.71 20.69
N LEU A 418 -11.43 -22.85 19.39
CA LEU A 418 -10.14 -22.49 18.83
C LEU A 418 -9.91 -20.97 18.84
N ALA A 419 -10.94 -20.20 18.48
CA ALA A 419 -10.89 -18.75 18.40
C ALA A 419 -10.69 -18.11 19.79
N THR A 420 -11.35 -18.64 20.83
CA THR A 420 -11.27 -18.14 22.20
C THR A 420 -10.30 -18.92 23.07
N ALA A 421 -9.48 -19.83 22.53
CA ALA A 421 -8.61 -20.71 23.32
C ALA A 421 -7.67 -20.00 24.29
N LYS A 422 -7.31 -18.73 24.01
CA LYS A 422 -6.41 -17.90 24.82
C LYS A 422 -7.13 -16.98 25.81
N PHE A 423 -8.46 -16.99 25.84
CA PHE A 423 -9.22 -16.20 26.80
C PHE A 423 -9.20 -16.86 28.16
N ASP A 424 -9.48 -16.07 29.19
CA ASP A 424 -9.82 -16.57 30.52
C ASP A 424 -11.07 -17.46 30.41
N ASP A 425 -11.19 -18.48 31.28
CA ASP A 425 -12.24 -19.50 31.15
C ASP A 425 -13.65 -18.92 31.23
N ASP A 426 -13.85 -17.84 32.00
CA ASP A 426 -15.12 -17.11 32.11
C ASP A 426 -15.51 -16.38 30.81
N LYS A 427 -14.56 -16.11 29.92
CA LYS A 427 -14.76 -15.38 28.65
C LYS A 427 -14.79 -16.29 27.42
N LYS A 428 -14.43 -17.57 27.56
CA LYS A 428 -14.56 -18.56 26.46
C LYS A 428 -16.03 -18.78 26.13
N ILE A 429 -16.31 -19.06 24.85
CA ILE A 429 -17.67 -19.42 24.40
C ILE A 429 -17.80 -20.94 24.39
N LEU A 430 -18.71 -21.45 25.23
CA LEU A 430 -19.08 -22.85 25.36
C LEU A 430 -20.44 -23.09 24.70
N GLU A 431 -20.75 -24.35 24.40
CA GLU A 431 -22.03 -24.74 23.78
C GLU A 431 -23.24 -24.37 24.65
N SER A 432 -23.08 -24.36 25.98
CA SER A 432 -24.10 -23.92 26.94
C SER A 432 -24.40 -22.42 26.90
N ASP A 433 -23.54 -21.59 26.28
CA ASP A 433 -23.69 -20.14 26.28
C ASP A 433 -24.68 -19.62 25.22
N TYR A 434 -25.16 -20.48 24.33
CA TYR A 434 -26.00 -20.07 23.22
C TYR A 434 -27.07 -21.10 22.85
N ASN A 435 -28.17 -20.60 22.28
CA ASN A 435 -29.18 -21.45 21.67
C ASN A 435 -28.75 -21.78 20.24
N TRP A 436 -28.59 -23.07 19.94
CA TRP A 436 -28.18 -23.54 18.63
C TRP A 436 -29.16 -23.18 17.50
N GLU A 437 -30.46 -23.12 17.76
CA GLU A 437 -31.45 -22.71 16.75
C GLU A 437 -31.31 -21.25 16.36
N GLU A 438 -31.01 -20.38 17.34
CA GLU A 438 -30.74 -18.95 17.10
C GLU A 438 -29.45 -18.76 16.31
N VAL A 439 -28.38 -19.47 16.71
CA VAL A 439 -27.09 -19.46 16.00
C VAL A 439 -27.26 -19.97 14.57
N ARG A 440 -27.97 -21.08 14.36
CA ARG A 440 -28.21 -21.65 13.04
C ARG A 440 -28.91 -20.66 12.11
N LYS A 441 -29.95 -19.96 12.59
CA LYS A 441 -30.65 -18.91 11.80
C LYS A 441 -29.71 -17.82 11.28
N HIS A 442 -28.68 -17.47 12.03
CA HIS A 442 -27.67 -16.50 11.59
C HIS A 442 -26.69 -17.15 10.61
N LEU A 443 -26.14 -18.32 10.95
CA LEU A 443 -25.15 -19.01 10.12
C LEU A 443 -25.70 -19.44 8.75
N ASP A 444 -27.00 -19.75 8.65
CA ASP A 444 -27.67 -20.06 7.37
C ASP A 444 -27.67 -18.86 6.41
N ARG A 445 -27.48 -17.64 6.92
CA ARG A 445 -27.36 -16.40 6.14
C ARG A 445 -25.94 -16.12 5.66
N TRP A 446 -25.02 -17.09 5.71
CA TRP A 446 -23.62 -16.90 5.30
C TRP A 446 -23.46 -16.35 3.87
N GLN A 447 -24.37 -16.67 2.95
CA GLN A 447 -24.35 -16.13 1.59
C GLN A 447 -24.58 -14.62 1.57
N GLU A 448 -25.43 -14.09 2.47
CA GLU A 448 -25.64 -12.66 2.62
C GLU A 448 -24.38 -11.97 3.15
N VAL A 449 -23.66 -12.61 4.08
CA VAL A 449 -22.36 -12.13 4.57
C VAL A 449 -21.34 -12.04 3.44
N VAL A 450 -21.25 -13.09 2.61
CA VAL A 450 -20.35 -13.12 1.46
C VAL A 450 -20.73 -12.08 0.41
N ALA A 451 -22.02 -11.92 0.12
CA ALA A 451 -22.50 -10.89 -0.82
C ALA A 451 -22.22 -9.47 -0.30
N PHE A 452 -22.35 -9.23 1.01
CA PHE A 452 -22.01 -7.95 1.61
C PHE A 452 -20.51 -7.67 1.54
N GLU A 453 -19.67 -8.64 1.90
CA GLU A 453 -18.21 -8.50 1.76
C GLU A 453 -17.79 -8.31 0.30
N ALA A 454 -18.46 -8.97 -0.65
CA ALA A 454 -18.26 -8.76 -2.08
C ALA A 454 -18.54 -7.29 -2.50
N LEU A 455 -19.61 -6.66 -1.97
CA LEU A 455 -19.87 -5.24 -2.18
C LEU A 455 -18.78 -4.34 -1.60
N ARG A 456 -18.28 -4.66 -0.40
CA ARG A 456 -17.14 -3.95 0.22
C ARG A 456 -15.90 -4.05 -0.65
N MET A 457 -15.58 -5.25 -1.11
CA MET A 457 -14.45 -5.53 -2.00
C MET A 457 -14.59 -4.84 -3.36
N MET A 458 -15.82 -4.67 -3.89
CA MET A 458 -16.07 -3.94 -5.13
C MET A 458 -15.72 -2.45 -4.99
N LEU A 459 -16.00 -1.84 -3.83
CA LEU A 459 -15.71 -0.43 -3.54
C LEU A 459 -14.23 -0.18 -3.19
N ALA A 460 -13.54 -1.18 -2.63
CA ALA A 460 -12.18 -1.07 -2.10
C ALA A 460 -11.15 -0.45 -3.07
N PRO A 461 -11.15 -0.75 -4.38
CA PRO A 461 -10.22 -0.14 -5.33
C PRO A 461 -10.35 1.39 -5.45
N LEU A 462 -11.52 1.98 -5.13
CA LEU A 462 -11.67 3.44 -5.10
C LEU A 462 -10.83 4.06 -3.98
N VAL A 463 -10.75 3.39 -2.83
CA VAL A 463 -9.97 3.84 -1.67
C VAL A 463 -8.48 3.80 -2.01
N GLU A 464 -7.99 2.68 -2.55
CA GLU A 464 -6.60 2.57 -3.01
C GLU A 464 -6.29 3.62 -4.08
N THR A 465 -7.21 3.87 -5.02
CA THR A 465 -7.07 4.91 -6.04
C THR A 465 -6.96 6.31 -5.43
N ALA A 466 -7.84 6.67 -4.49
CA ALA A 466 -7.80 7.97 -3.83
C ALA A 466 -6.46 8.20 -3.10
N VAL A 467 -5.95 7.19 -2.40
CA VAL A 467 -4.65 7.26 -1.71
C VAL A 467 -3.48 7.39 -2.68
N LEU A 468 -3.49 6.67 -3.81
CA LEU A 468 -2.42 6.74 -4.81
C LEU A 468 -2.44 8.05 -5.59
N LEU A 469 -3.62 8.55 -5.94
CA LEU A 469 -3.79 9.84 -6.62
C LEU A 469 -3.45 11.03 -5.71
N ASP A 470 -3.67 10.91 -4.41
CA ASP A 470 -3.19 11.89 -3.43
C ASP A 470 -1.65 12.03 -3.45
N ARG A 471 -0.92 10.91 -3.46
CA ARG A 471 0.54 10.89 -3.58
C ARG A 471 1.02 11.43 -4.93
N PHE A 472 0.29 11.10 -6.00
CA PHE A 472 0.55 11.64 -7.34
C PHE A 472 0.38 13.17 -7.36
N LEU A 473 -0.69 13.70 -6.78
CA LEU A 473 -0.92 15.14 -6.70
C LEU A 473 0.13 15.82 -5.83
N PHE A 474 0.53 15.22 -4.69
CA PHE A 474 1.59 15.75 -3.84
C PHE A 474 2.88 15.99 -4.62
N LEU A 475 3.36 14.99 -5.37
CA LEU A 475 4.55 15.16 -6.21
C LEU A 475 4.35 16.22 -7.29
N SER A 476 3.18 16.23 -7.92
CA SER A 476 2.85 17.18 -8.99
C SER A 476 2.80 18.64 -8.48
N GLU A 477 2.29 18.87 -7.28
CA GLU A 477 2.26 20.18 -6.61
C GLU A 477 3.67 20.70 -6.27
N HIS A 478 4.62 19.77 -6.07
CA HIS A 478 6.05 20.09 -5.90
C HIS A 478 6.81 20.18 -7.24
N HIS A 479 6.09 20.41 -8.35
CA HIS A 479 6.61 20.49 -9.70
C HIS A 479 7.30 19.22 -10.20
N LEU A 480 7.12 18.07 -9.55
CA LEU A 480 7.71 16.81 -9.97
C LEU A 480 6.81 16.08 -10.97
N LYS A 481 7.37 15.08 -11.65
CA LYS A 481 6.66 14.24 -12.62
C LYS A 481 6.47 12.81 -12.12
N PRO A 482 5.37 12.56 -11.41
CA PRO A 482 4.99 11.20 -11.09
C PRO A 482 4.45 10.45 -12.33
N LEU A 483 4.83 9.17 -12.40
CA LEU A 483 4.21 8.11 -13.17
C LEU A 483 3.59 7.14 -12.17
N LEU A 484 2.32 6.79 -12.36
CA LEU A 484 1.62 5.80 -11.55
C LEU A 484 1.03 4.73 -12.46
N LYS A 485 1.46 3.48 -12.29
CA LYS A 485 1.09 2.36 -13.18
C LYS A 485 1.00 1.02 -12.44
N ALA A 486 0.13 0.13 -12.91
CA ALA A 486 0.14 -1.27 -12.51
C ALA A 486 1.32 -2.01 -13.16
N GLU A 487 2.19 -2.62 -12.36
CA GLU A 487 3.37 -3.35 -12.83
C GLU A 487 3.31 -4.84 -12.46
N PHE A 488 2.57 -5.17 -11.40
CA PHE A 488 2.40 -6.55 -10.96
C PHE A 488 1.05 -7.11 -11.41
N ASP A 489 1.01 -8.43 -11.60
CA ASP A 489 -0.24 -9.16 -11.73
C ASP A 489 -0.98 -9.11 -10.39
N PRO A 490 -2.19 -8.52 -10.33
CA PRO A 490 -2.92 -8.32 -9.08
C PRO A 490 -3.30 -9.63 -8.38
N ARG A 491 -3.42 -10.76 -9.10
CA ARG A 491 -3.67 -12.09 -8.50
C ARG A 491 -2.45 -12.66 -7.78
N ARG A 492 -1.25 -12.22 -8.18
CA ARG A 492 0.03 -12.63 -7.55
C ARG A 492 0.48 -11.62 -6.50
N SER A 493 0.33 -10.33 -6.80
CA SER A 493 0.58 -9.22 -5.89
C SER A 493 -0.57 -8.21 -5.92
N PRO A 494 -1.48 -8.25 -4.93
CA PRO A 494 -2.61 -7.32 -4.85
C PRO A 494 -2.23 -5.85 -4.67
N ARG A 495 -0.98 -5.57 -4.27
CA ARG A 495 -0.39 -4.23 -4.23
C ARG A 495 0.44 -4.06 -5.50
N ASN A 496 -0.25 -3.85 -6.61
CA ASN A 496 0.35 -3.96 -7.95
C ASN A 496 0.79 -2.63 -8.56
N PHE A 497 0.48 -1.50 -7.92
CA PHE A 497 0.82 -0.18 -8.43
C PHE A 497 2.21 0.27 -7.98
N VAL A 498 2.97 0.83 -8.93
CA VAL A 498 4.26 1.46 -8.70
C VAL A 498 4.13 2.95 -8.99
N LEU A 499 4.55 3.78 -8.02
CA LEU A 499 4.71 5.22 -8.19
C LEU A 499 6.19 5.53 -8.44
N VAL A 500 6.49 6.22 -9.54
CA VAL A 500 7.84 6.59 -9.96
C VAL A 500 7.94 8.09 -10.20
N SER A 501 9.04 8.72 -9.82
CA SER A 501 9.39 10.08 -10.26
C SER A 501 10.91 10.23 -10.36
N ILE A 502 11.37 10.96 -11.38
CA ILE A 502 12.79 11.25 -11.64
C ILE A 502 12.95 12.78 -11.77
N LYS A 503 13.98 13.35 -11.13
CA LYS A 503 14.33 14.78 -11.16
C LYS A 503 15.27 15.12 -12.30
#